data_AF-A0A536DGZ4-F1
#
_entry.id   AF-A0A536DGZ4-F1
#
_cell.length_a   1.000
_cell.length_b   1.000
_cell.length_c   1.000
_cell.angle_alpha   90.00
_cell.angle_beta   90.00
_cell.angle_gamma   90.00
#
_symmetry.space_group_name_H-M   'P 1'
#
loop_
_entity.id
_entity.type
_entity.pdbx_description
1 polymer ?
#
loop_
_entity_poly.entity_id
_entity_poly.type
_entity_poly.pdbx_seq_one_letter_code
_entity_poly.pdbx_strand_id
1 'polypeptide(L)'
;MLANGRERLAEHLNAAAAEAYDKKVEEVGADLMPLVEKDVMLRTIDWQWMEYLTQMEHFREGIGLRAYGQRDPLVEYKNEAFEMFNELRDRIQGSIVSGIFRVQVQRNQAPPPPKPVVGQIVESGPGELDGSGGRSNGEPRKRAATPVGAAAGSASAPNAKIGRNDPCWCGSGKKFKRCHGR
;
A
#
# COMPACT_ATOMS: atom_id res chain seq x y z
N MET A 1 28.56 36.30 18.56
CA MET A 1 27.17 36.20 19.06
C MET A 1 26.24 35.34 18.21
N LEU A 2 26.44 35.17 16.89
CA LEU A 2 25.55 34.36 16.04
C LEU A 2 25.73 32.83 16.14
N ALA A 3 26.88 32.33 16.58
CA ALA A 3 27.15 30.90 16.73
C ALA A 3 26.20 30.24 17.76
N ASN A 4 26.07 30.85 18.94
CA ASN A 4 25.18 30.38 20.01
C ASN A 4 23.70 30.40 19.61
N GLY A 5 23.30 31.22 18.63
CA GLY A 5 21.91 31.25 18.17
C GLY A 5 21.52 30.01 17.37
N ARG A 6 22.40 29.55 16.47
CA ARG A 6 22.16 28.34 15.66
C ARG A 6 22.23 27.07 16.50
N GLU A 7 23.20 26.99 17.41
CA GLU A 7 23.34 25.85 18.32
C GLU A 7 22.11 25.71 19.22
N ARG A 8 21.66 26.81 19.84
CA ARG A 8 20.44 26.78 20.67
C ARG A 8 19.17 26.45 19.87
N LEU A 9 19.07 26.90 18.62
CA LEU A 9 17.96 26.52 17.75
C LEU A 9 17.99 25.01 17.45
N ALA A 10 19.17 24.46 17.12
CA ALA A 10 19.32 23.04 16.86
C ALA A 10 18.97 22.20 18.09
N GLU A 11 19.44 22.59 19.28
CA GLU A 11 19.07 21.95 20.55
C GLU A 11 17.56 21.97 20.78
N HIS A 12 16.91 23.12 20.57
CA HIS A 12 15.46 23.25 20.76
C HIS A 12 14.67 22.37 19.78
N LEU A 13 15.07 22.34 18.49
CA LEU A 13 14.43 21.49 17.48
C LEU A 13 14.63 20.01 17.78
N ASN A 14 15.82 19.60 18.23
CA ASN A 14 16.10 18.21 18.62
C ASN A 14 15.26 17.79 19.82
N ALA A 15 15.10 18.66 20.82
CA ALA A 15 14.21 18.39 21.96
C ALA A 15 12.75 18.24 21.53
N ALA A 16 12.25 19.12 20.67
CA ALA A 16 10.89 19.03 20.13
C ALA A 16 10.68 17.76 19.29
N ALA A 17 11.69 17.35 18.51
CA ALA A 17 11.64 16.11 17.73
C ALA A 17 11.62 14.87 18.62
N ALA A 18 12.40 14.85 19.71
CA ALA A 18 12.38 13.77 20.68
C ALA A 18 11.00 13.63 21.35
N GLU A 19 10.41 14.75 21.79
CA GLU A 19 9.06 14.74 22.38
C GLU A 19 7.99 14.26 21.37
N ALA A 20 8.09 14.69 20.11
CA ALA A 20 7.19 14.22 19.05
C ALA A 20 7.35 12.72 18.78
N TYR A 21 8.57 12.19 18.89
CA TYR A 21 8.84 10.77 18.72
C TYR A 21 8.30 9.95 19.89
N ASP A 22 8.44 10.40 21.15
CA ASP A 22 7.87 9.72 22.31
C ASP A 22 6.34 9.59 22.19
N LYS A 23 5.66 10.68 21.80
CA LYS A 23 4.22 10.66 21.47
C LYS A 23 3.91 9.65 20.38
N LYS A 24 4.79 9.51 19.39
CA LYS A 24 4.62 8.55 18.31
C LYS A 24 4.71 7.10 18.79
N VAL A 25 5.67 6.81 19.68
CA VAL A 25 5.82 5.51 20.32
C VAL A 25 4.55 5.14 21.10
N GLU A 26 3.95 6.10 21.81
CA GLU A 26 2.68 5.89 22.53
C GLU A 26 1.49 5.60 21.58
N GLU A 27 1.39 6.33 20.45
CA GLU A 27 0.34 6.12 19.44
C GLU A 27 0.44 4.72 18.80
N VAL A 28 1.64 4.36 18.36
CA VAL A 28 1.95 3.13 17.61
C VAL A 28 1.99 1.92 18.53
N GLY A 29 2.53 2.08 19.73
CA GLY A 29 2.83 1.02 20.69
C GLY A 29 4.32 0.69 20.72
N ALA A 30 4.86 0.56 21.94
CA ALA A 30 6.29 0.32 22.18
C ALA A 30 6.84 -0.96 21.53
N ASP A 31 6.01 -2.00 21.39
CA ASP A 31 6.43 -3.27 20.78
C ASP A 31 6.48 -3.19 19.24
N LEU A 32 5.62 -2.36 18.63
CA LEU A 32 5.51 -2.24 17.18
C LEU A 32 6.47 -1.20 16.61
N MET A 33 6.81 -0.15 17.37
CA MET A 33 7.64 0.94 16.88
C MET A 33 9.02 0.49 16.37
N PRO A 34 9.76 -0.42 17.04
CA PRO A 34 11.05 -0.91 16.51
C PRO A 34 10.92 -1.67 15.19
N LEU A 35 9.80 -2.38 14.99
CA LEU A 35 9.50 -3.07 13.73
C LEU A 35 9.21 -2.07 12.61
N VAL A 36 8.45 -1.02 12.93
CA VAL A 36 8.16 0.09 12.00
C VAL A 36 9.44 0.81 11.60
N GLU A 37 10.29 1.15 12.55
CA GLU A 37 11.59 1.78 12.29
C GLU A 37 12.47 0.95 11.36
N LYS A 38 12.61 -0.33 11.67
CA LYS A 38 13.37 -1.26 10.84
C LYS A 38 12.81 -1.34 9.42
N ASP A 39 11.49 -1.45 9.29
CA ASP A 39 10.82 -1.54 7.99
C ASP A 39 11.00 -0.25 7.18
N VAL A 40 10.80 0.92 7.80
CA VAL A 40 11.01 2.22 7.15
C VAL A 40 12.46 2.40 6.72
N MET A 41 13.42 2.08 7.60
CA MET A 41 14.85 2.19 7.30
C MET A 41 15.25 1.31 6.12
N LEU A 42 14.95 0.02 6.18
CA LEU A 42 15.34 -0.93 5.14
C LEU A 42 14.71 -0.58 3.78
N ARG A 43 13.40 -0.31 3.74
CA ARG A 43 12.74 0.07 2.49
C ARG A 43 13.29 1.37 1.89
N THR A 44 13.61 2.35 2.74
CA THR A 44 14.17 3.62 2.29
C THR A 44 15.58 3.43 1.73
N ILE A 45 16.44 2.68 2.43
CA ILE A 45 17.81 2.42 2.00
C ILE A 45 17.79 1.63 0.68
N ASP A 46 17.01 0.55 0.59
CA ASP A 46 16.95 -0.29 -0.60
C ASP A 46 16.48 0.50 -1.83
N TRP A 47 15.43 1.31 -1.69
CA TRP A 47 14.92 2.13 -2.78
C TRP A 47 15.94 3.20 -3.22
N GLN A 48 16.48 3.95 -2.26
CA GLN A 48 17.45 5.02 -2.53
C GLN A 48 18.76 4.47 -3.13
N TRP A 49 19.20 3.29 -2.68
CA TRP A 49 20.39 2.64 -3.20
C TRP A 49 20.22 2.18 -4.65
N MET A 50 19.08 1.55 -4.99
CA MET A 50 18.78 1.20 -6.39
C MET A 50 18.76 2.43 -7.29
N GLU A 51 18.12 3.51 -6.85
CA GLU A 51 18.05 4.77 -7.59
C GLU A 51 19.46 5.38 -7.77
N TYR A 52 20.30 5.32 -6.73
CA TYR A 52 21.69 5.76 -6.81
C TYR A 52 22.53 4.95 -7.79
N LEU A 53 22.41 3.61 -7.78
CA LEU A 53 23.12 2.75 -8.74
C LEU A 53 22.72 3.07 -10.18
N THR A 54 21.43 3.36 -10.41
CA THR A 54 20.92 3.77 -11.73
C THR A 54 21.51 5.11 -12.16
N GLN A 55 21.52 6.11 -11.26
CA GLN A 55 22.18 7.39 -11.49
C GLN A 55 23.68 7.22 -11.79
N MET A 56 24.37 6.33 -11.08
CA MET A 56 25.80 6.09 -11.26
C MET A 56 26.11 5.44 -12.61
N GLU A 57 25.25 4.55 -13.10
CA GLU A 57 25.40 3.95 -14.44
C GLU A 57 25.31 5.03 -15.52
N HIS A 58 24.26 5.87 -15.48
CA HIS A 58 24.10 7.00 -16.40
C HIS A 58 25.25 8.01 -16.31
N PHE A 59 25.72 8.28 -15.09
CA PHE A 59 26.86 9.16 -14.86
C PHE A 59 28.14 8.63 -15.51
N ARG A 60 28.41 7.32 -15.36
CA ARG A 60 29.57 6.66 -15.96
C ARG A 60 29.55 6.73 -17.48
N GLU A 61 28.39 6.58 -18.11
CA GLU A 61 28.23 6.74 -19.57
C GLU A 61 28.54 8.18 -20.01
N GLY A 62 28.21 9.19 -19.17
CA GLY A 62 28.43 10.61 -19.46
C GLY A 62 29.84 11.14 -19.22
N ILE A 63 30.66 10.50 -18.36
CA ILE A 63 31.99 10.99 -17.98
C ILE A 63 32.94 11.12 -19.19
N GLY A 64 32.77 10.25 -20.19
CA GLY A 64 33.61 10.22 -21.39
C GLY A 64 33.54 11.50 -22.21
N LEU A 65 32.41 12.23 -22.15
CA LEU A 65 32.24 13.51 -22.84
C LEU A 65 32.94 14.67 -22.12
N ARG A 66 33.25 14.54 -20.82
CA ARG A 66 33.98 15.56 -20.04
C ARG A 66 35.51 15.42 -20.11
N ALA A 67 35.99 14.26 -20.52
CA ALA A 67 37.41 13.99 -20.80
C ALA A 67 38.04 14.94 -21.83
N TYR A 68 37.21 15.59 -22.67
CA TYR A 68 37.66 16.58 -23.66
C TYR A 68 38.21 17.88 -23.03
N GLY A 69 37.96 18.13 -21.74
CA GLY A 69 38.37 19.35 -21.02
C GLY A 69 39.79 19.34 -20.44
N GLN A 70 40.68 18.43 -20.86
CA GLN A 70 42.05 18.27 -20.31
C GLN A 70 42.13 17.93 -18.81
N ARG A 71 41.01 17.58 -18.17
CA ARG A 71 40.99 17.04 -16.81
C ARG A 71 41.00 15.52 -16.86
N ASP A 72 41.63 14.89 -15.87
CA ASP A 72 41.66 13.44 -15.75
C ASP A 72 40.23 12.91 -15.48
N PRO A 73 39.64 12.13 -16.39
CA PRO A 73 38.27 11.64 -16.25
C PRO A 73 38.06 10.80 -14.99
N LEU A 74 39.10 10.09 -14.54
CA LEU A 74 39.02 9.25 -13.35
C LEU A 74 38.95 10.09 -12.08
N VAL A 75 39.62 11.24 -12.05
CA VAL A 75 39.60 12.16 -10.90
C VAL A 75 38.24 12.84 -10.80
N GLU A 76 37.71 13.37 -11.91
CA GLU A 76 36.38 13.99 -11.93
C GLU A 76 35.30 12.97 -11.55
N TYR A 77 35.39 11.73 -12.07
CA TYR A 77 34.45 10.65 -11.70
C TYR A 77 34.45 10.42 -10.19
N LYS A 78 35.61 10.30 -9.55
CA LYS A 78 35.70 10.04 -8.11
C LYS A 78 35.11 11.19 -7.28
N ASN A 79 35.40 12.43 -7.67
CA ASN A 79 34.92 13.61 -6.95
C ASN A 79 33.39 13.73 -7.05
N GLU A 80 32.84 13.70 -8.27
CA GLU A 80 31.39 13.79 -8.49
C GLU A 80 30.66 12.57 -7.89
N ALA A 81 31.22 11.36 -8.00
CA ALA A 81 30.62 10.17 -7.39
C ALA A 81 30.56 10.27 -5.85
N PHE A 82 31.59 10.85 -5.22
CA PHE A 82 31.60 11.08 -3.79
C PHE A 82 30.57 12.13 -3.36
N GLU A 83 30.39 13.20 -4.14
CA GLU A 83 29.35 14.20 -3.92
C GLU A 83 27.95 13.56 -4.00
N MET A 84 27.67 12.81 -5.07
CA MET A 84 26.40 12.08 -5.23
C MET A 84 26.13 11.09 -4.09
N PHE A 85 27.18 10.45 -3.55
CA PHE A 85 27.04 9.57 -2.39
C PHE A 85 26.68 10.33 -1.10
N ASN A 86 27.27 11.51 -0.86
CA ASN A 86 26.89 12.34 0.28
C ASN A 86 25.44 12.82 0.15
N GLU A 87 25.01 13.22 -1.04
CA GLU A 87 23.61 13.58 -1.31
C GLU A 87 22.67 12.38 -1.10
N LEU A 88 23.06 11.18 -1.52
CA LEU A 88 22.32 9.96 -1.21
C LEU A 88 22.16 9.77 0.30
N ARG A 89 23.25 9.87 1.08
CA ARG A 89 23.22 9.73 2.54
C ARG A 89 22.23 10.71 3.16
N ASP A 90 22.30 11.97 2.76
CA ASP A 90 21.45 13.03 3.32
C ASP A 90 19.97 12.82 2.92
N ARG A 91 19.70 12.38 1.69
CA ARG A 91 18.37 11.96 1.23
C ARG A 91 17.82 10.79 2.02
N ILE A 92 18.64 9.76 2.29
CA ILE A 92 18.24 8.59 3.10
C ILE A 92 17.86 9.06 4.51
N GLN A 93 18.72 9.82 5.18
CA GLN A 93 18.46 10.30 6.54
C GLN A 93 17.17 11.14 6.61
N GLY A 94 17.00 12.10 5.71
CA GLY A 94 15.79 12.91 5.64
C GLY A 94 14.53 12.10 5.36
N SER A 95 14.63 11.09 4.48
CA SER A 95 13.50 10.22 4.13
C SER A 95 13.11 9.29 5.27
N ILE A 96 14.07 8.75 6.02
CA ILE A 96 13.82 7.92 7.21
C ILE A 96 13.10 8.74 8.27
N VAL A 97 13.65 9.90 8.65
CA VAL A 97 13.04 10.78 9.66
C VAL A 97 11.62 11.16 9.25
N SER A 98 11.44 11.63 8.01
CA SER A 98 10.12 12.01 7.51
C SER A 98 9.17 10.83 7.42
N GLY A 99 9.65 9.65 7.05
CA GLY A 99 8.89 8.40 7.00
C GLY A 99 8.35 8.02 8.37
N ILE A 100 9.22 7.98 9.39
CA ILE A 100 8.86 7.63 10.78
C ILE A 100 7.73 8.53 11.29
N PHE A 101 7.86 9.86 11.14
CA PHE A 101 6.85 10.81 11.63
C PHE A 101 5.54 10.78 10.82
N ARG A 102 5.54 10.25 9.59
CA ARG A 102 4.34 10.13 8.75
C ARG A 102 3.59 8.81 8.92
N VAL A 103 4.17 7.80 9.56
CA VAL A 103 3.50 6.50 9.76
C VAL A 103 2.20 6.71 10.52
N GLN A 104 1.10 6.17 10.01
CA GLN A 104 -0.18 6.13 10.71
C GLN A 104 -0.58 4.67 10.92
N VAL A 105 -0.77 4.27 12.18
CA VAL A 105 -1.25 2.93 12.49
C VAL A 105 -2.76 2.93 12.39
N GLN A 106 -3.27 2.33 11.32
CA GLN A 106 -4.68 1.96 11.21
C GLN A 106 -4.92 0.83 12.22
N ARG A 107 -5.34 1.18 13.45
CA ARG A 107 -5.92 0.18 14.35
C ARG A 107 -7.15 -0.34 13.63
N ASN A 108 -7.12 -1.59 13.18
CA ASN A 108 -8.26 -2.28 12.58
C ASN A 108 -9.45 -2.17 13.56
N GLN A 109 -10.27 -1.15 13.41
CA GLN A 109 -11.55 -1.09 14.09
C GLN A 109 -12.41 -2.17 13.44
N ALA A 110 -12.99 -3.04 14.27
CA ALA A 110 -13.92 -4.04 13.80
C ALA A 110 -15.00 -3.34 12.95
N PRO A 111 -15.40 -3.91 11.80
CA PRO A 111 -16.44 -3.32 10.97
C PRO A 111 -17.66 -3.00 11.83
N PRO A 112 -18.30 -1.84 11.66
CA PRO A 112 -19.51 -1.52 12.41
C PRO A 112 -20.53 -2.65 12.19
N PRO A 113 -21.26 -3.07 13.24
CA PRO A 113 -22.24 -4.14 13.11
C PRO A 113 -23.23 -3.79 12.00
N PRO A 114 -23.67 -4.77 11.19
CA PRO A 114 -24.61 -4.51 10.12
C PRO A 114 -25.87 -3.86 10.71
N LYS A 115 -26.27 -2.70 10.15
CA LYS A 115 -27.51 -2.05 10.55
C LYS A 115 -28.67 -3.03 10.30
N PRO A 116 -29.59 -3.22 11.27
CA PRO A 116 -30.74 -4.06 11.04
C PRO A 116 -31.54 -3.46 9.89
N VAL A 117 -31.68 -4.20 8.79
CA VAL A 117 -32.64 -3.88 7.74
C VAL A 117 -34.00 -4.13 8.36
N VAL A 118 -34.65 -3.08 8.86
CA VAL A 118 -36.07 -3.13 9.18
C VAL A 118 -36.78 -3.26 7.85
N GLY A 119 -37.04 -4.50 7.43
CA GLY A 119 -37.89 -4.78 6.29
C GLY A 119 -39.25 -4.18 6.59
N GLN A 120 -39.60 -3.10 5.91
CA GLN A 120 -40.97 -2.63 5.85
C GLN A 120 -41.75 -3.71 5.09
N ILE A 121 -42.34 -4.63 5.84
CA ILE A 121 -43.32 -5.57 5.33
C ILE A 121 -44.51 -4.70 4.93
N VAL A 122 -44.60 -4.37 3.65
CA VAL A 122 -45.83 -3.82 3.09
C VAL A 122 -46.78 -5.00 3.01
N GLU A 123 -47.62 -5.11 4.02
CA GLU A 123 -48.75 -6.02 4.06
C GLU A 123 -49.76 -5.56 3.01
N SER A 124 -49.71 -6.19 1.83
CA SER A 124 -50.72 -6.02 0.78
C SER A 124 -52.03 -6.66 1.24
N GLY A 125 -52.82 -5.91 2.02
CA GLY A 125 -54.21 -6.24 2.34
C GLY A 125 -55.12 -6.03 1.12
N PRO A 126 -56.13 -6.90 0.91
CA PRO A 126 -56.96 -6.89 -0.29
C PRO A 126 -57.95 -5.72 -0.26
N GLY A 127 -57.76 -4.74 -1.15
CA GLY A 127 -58.67 -3.60 -1.35
C GLY A 127 -59.22 -3.59 -2.77
N GLU A 128 -60.54 -3.73 -2.84
CA GLU A 128 -61.50 -3.54 -3.94
C GLU A 128 -61.02 -2.93 -5.28
N LEU A 129 -61.26 -3.73 -6.32
CA LEU A 129 -61.78 -3.43 -7.67
C LEU A 129 -62.18 -1.95 -7.95
N ASP A 130 -61.60 -1.36 -9.00
CA ASP A 130 -62.40 -0.75 -10.07
C ASP A 130 -61.60 -0.62 -11.37
N GLY A 131 -62.25 -0.92 -12.50
CA GLY A 131 -61.59 -1.26 -13.77
C GLY A 131 -61.42 -0.12 -14.78
N SER A 132 -60.53 -0.32 -15.75
CA SER A 132 -60.84 -0.23 -17.19
C SER A 132 -59.59 -0.33 -18.08
N GLY A 133 -59.65 -1.27 -19.05
CA GLY A 133 -59.05 -1.09 -20.38
C GLY A 133 -57.64 -1.64 -20.62
N GLY A 134 -57.53 -2.68 -21.47
CA GLY A 134 -56.32 -2.82 -22.33
C GLY A 134 -55.71 -4.21 -22.50
N ARG A 135 -56.44 -5.11 -23.17
CA ARG A 135 -56.02 -6.21 -24.09
C ARG A 135 -54.58 -6.78 -24.05
N SER A 136 -54.61 -8.12 -24.11
CA SER A 136 -53.78 -9.06 -24.91
C SER A 136 -52.47 -9.66 -24.34
N ASN A 137 -52.62 -10.92 -23.90
CA ASN A 137 -52.01 -12.14 -24.45
C ASN A 137 -50.54 -12.48 -24.09
N GLY A 138 -50.34 -13.65 -23.46
CA GLY A 138 -49.06 -14.36 -23.42
C GLY A 138 -48.80 -15.17 -22.14
N GLU A 139 -49.32 -16.41 -22.09
CA GLU A 139 -49.06 -17.41 -21.04
C GLU A 139 -47.60 -17.97 -21.03
N PRO A 140 -47.20 -18.72 -19.96
CA PRO A 140 -45.87 -18.66 -19.37
C PRO A 140 -45.00 -19.91 -19.64
N ARG A 141 -43.69 -19.84 -19.36
CA ARG A 141 -42.87 -21.05 -19.16
C ARG A 141 -42.02 -21.00 -17.89
N LYS A 142 -42.40 -21.88 -16.97
CA LYS A 142 -41.69 -22.31 -15.76
C LYS A 142 -40.44 -23.14 -16.08
N ARG A 143 -39.44 -23.08 -15.19
CA ARG A 143 -38.65 -24.21 -14.62
C ARG A 143 -37.70 -23.60 -13.58
N ALA A 144 -38.01 -23.69 -12.29
CA ALA A 144 -37.79 -24.84 -11.39
C ALA A 144 -36.30 -25.10 -11.10
N ALA A 145 -35.93 -24.76 -9.87
CA ALA A 145 -34.64 -25.00 -9.25
C ALA A 145 -34.47 -26.47 -8.81
N THR A 146 -33.23 -26.92 -8.75
CA THR A 146 -32.73 -27.90 -7.77
C THR A 146 -31.20 -27.87 -7.79
N PRO A 147 -30.52 -27.76 -6.64
CA PRO A 147 -29.21 -28.35 -6.48
C PRO A 147 -29.29 -29.45 -5.43
N VAL A 148 -28.95 -30.68 -5.85
CA VAL A 148 -28.69 -31.80 -4.93
C VAL A 148 -27.18 -31.87 -4.73
N GLY A 149 -26.77 -31.58 -3.50
CA GLY A 149 -25.85 -32.37 -2.68
C GLY A 149 -24.52 -32.88 -3.23
N ALA A 150 -23.50 -32.63 -2.39
CA ALA A 150 -22.44 -33.55 -1.97
C ALA A 150 -21.07 -33.49 -2.69
N ALA A 151 -20.15 -32.85 -1.96
CA ALA A 151 -18.86 -33.39 -1.50
C ALA A 151 -18.01 -34.20 -2.49
N ALA A 152 -16.82 -33.68 -2.77
CA ALA A 152 -15.55 -34.37 -2.46
C ALA A 152 -14.40 -33.41 -2.75
N GLY A 153 -13.49 -33.27 -1.79
CA GLY A 153 -12.25 -32.56 -2.00
C GLY A 153 -11.23 -33.37 -2.80
N SER A 154 -10.13 -32.68 -3.01
CA SER A 154 -8.78 -33.15 -3.35
C SER A 154 -8.33 -33.02 -4.81
N ALA A 155 -7.04 -32.74 -4.89
CA ALA A 155 -6.14 -32.75 -6.03
C ALA A 155 -6.13 -31.49 -6.92
N SER A 156 -5.38 -30.50 -6.45
CA SER A 156 -4.65 -29.56 -7.30
C SER A 156 -3.80 -30.32 -8.32
N ALA A 157 -4.12 -30.18 -9.60
CA ALA A 157 -3.16 -30.40 -10.68
C ALA A 157 -2.34 -29.09 -10.87
N PRO A 158 -1.00 -29.14 -10.95
CA PRO A 158 -0.15 -27.95 -10.92
C PRO A 158 -0.12 -27.13 -12.23
N ASN A 159 -1.10 -27.28 -13.13
CA ASN A 159 -1.10 -26.54 -14.39
C ASN A 159 -2.49 -26.26 -15.01
N ALA A 160 -3.56 -26.32 -14.21
CA ALA A 160 -4.87 -25.85 -14.67
C ALA A 160 -4.92 -24.31 -14.60
N LYS A 161 -5.22 -23.66 -15.73
CA LYS A 161 -5.45 -22.21 -15.80
C LYS A 161 -6.63 -21.87 -14.87
N ILE A 162 -6.34 -21.33 -13.69
CA ILE A 162 -7.35 -20.95 -12.71
C ILE A 162 -8.30 -19.91 -13.31
N GLY A 163 -9.58 -20.24 -13.39
CA GLY A 163 -10.61 -19.37 -13.92
C GLY A 163 -10.85 -18.17 -12.99
N ARG A 164 -11.27 -17.03 -13.57
CA ARG A 164 -11.52 -15.78 -12.83
C ARG A 164 -12.49 -15.93 -11.64
N ASN A 165 -13.38 -16.93 -11.66
CA ASN A 165 -14.36 -17.21 -10.60
C ASN A 165 -14.03 -18.45 -9.73
N ASP A 166 -12.94 -19.15 -9.99
CA ASP A 166 -12.57 -20.40 -9.27
C ASP A 166 -12.05 -20.11 -7.85
N PRO A 167 -12.05 -21.12 -6.94
CA PRO A 167 -11.46 -20.97 -5.61
C PRO A 167 -10.00 -20.54 -5.70
N CYS A 168 -9.62 -19.51 -4.95
CA CYS A 168 -8.26 -19.00 -4.99
C CYS A 168 -7.27 -20.01 -4.39
N TRP A 169 -6.13 -20.19 -5.06
CA TRP A 169 -5.09 -21.15 -4.67
C TRP A 169 -4.44 -20.87 -3.30
N CYS A 170 -4.57 -19.65 -2.76
CA CYS A 170 -4.01 -19.27 -1.46
C CYS A 170 -4.77 -19.83 -0.24
N GLY A 171 -5.79 -20.68 -0.46
CA GLY A 171 -6.57 -21.29 0.63
C GLY A 171 -7.55 -20.33 1.32
N SER A 172 -7.73 -19.11 0.82
CA SER A 172 -8.61 -18.10 1.44
C SER A 172 -10.11 -18.39 1.37
N GLY A 173 -10.53 -19.43 0.63
CA GLY A 173 -11.93 -19.75 0.36
C GLY A 173 -12.67 -18.74 -0.56
N LYS A 174 -11.99 -17.66 -0.99
CA LYS A 174 -12.56 -16.62 -1.86
C LYS A 174 -12.34 -16.97 -3.35
N LYS A 175 -13.19 -16.43 -4.24
CA LYS A 175 -13.00 -16.54 -5.70
C LYS A 175 -11.73 -15.80 -6.15
N PHE A 176 -11.01 -16.31 -7.15
CA PHE A 176 -9.72 -15.79 -7.62
C PHE A 176 -9.74 -14.28 -7.91
N LYS A 177 -10.73 -13.77 -8.66
CA LYS A 177 -10.89 -12.32 -8.93
C LYS A 177 -11.05 -11.42 -7.72
N ARG A 178 -11.46 -11.97 -6.57
CA ARG A 178 -11.67 -11.22 -5.32
C ARG A 178 -10.50 -11.37 -4.34
N CYS A 179 -9.44 -12.07 -4.76
CA CYS A 179 -8.26 -12.31 -3.94
C CYS A 179 -6.98 -11.93 -4.69
N HIS A 180 -6.56 -12.71 -5.69
CA HIS A 180 -5.29 -12.52 -6.41
C HIS A 180 -5.45 -12.21 -7.91
N GLY A 181 -6.68 -12.18 -8.44
CA GLY A 181 -6.97 -11.89 -9.85
C GLY A 181 -7.28 -10.42 -10.15
N ARG A 182 -6.50 -9.48 -9.57
CA ARG A 182 -6.55 -8.06 -9.97
C ARG A 182 -5.80 -7.86 -11.27
#